data_AF-A0A2T0U136-F1
#
_entry.id   AF-A0A2T0U136-F1
#
_cell.length_a   1.000
_cell.length_b   1.000
_cell.length_c   1.000
_cell.angle_alpha   90.00
_cell.angle_beta   90.00
_cell.angle_gamma   90.00
#
_symmetry.space_group_name_H-M   'P 1'
#
loop_
_entity.id
_entity.type
_entity.pdbx_description
1 polymer ?
#
loop_
_entity_poly.entity_id
_entity_poly.type
_entity_poly.pdbx_seq_one_letter_code
_entity_poly.pdbx_strand_id
1 'polypeptide(L)'
;MKLRIAGAGLALALGTTVLNAAPASAATSCSTWLTKQVRTALPDLYYGNVKCSSISINTKVRGGLAIDNDLDCYTGWFTRTNYTYKTCGAARVSGAYYQTATL
;
A
#
# COMPACT_ATOMS: atom_id res chain seq x y z
N MET A 1 -10.72 -21.02 73.00
CA MET A 1 -9.48 -20.79 72.23
C MET A 1 -9.68 -19.62 71.29
N LYS A 2 -8.83 -18.60 71.39
CA LYS A 2 -8.74 -17.45 70.49
C LYS A 2 -7.93 -17.86 69.26
N LEU A 3 -8.36 -17.47 68.05
CA LEU A 3 -7.46 -16.82 67.09
C LEU A 3 -8.27 -16.01 66.07
N ARG A 4 -8.04 -14.69 66.07
CA ARG A 4 -8.44 -13.76 65.00
C ARG A 4 -7.22 -13.60 64.09
N ILE A 5 -7.42 -13.64 62.78
CA ILE A 5 -6.49 -13.02 61.82
C ILE A 5 -7.30 -12.02 61.02
N ALA A 6 -6.96 -10.76 61.25
CA ALA A 6 -7.31 -9.62 60.42
C ALA A 6 -6.34 -9.55 59.24
N GLY A 7 -6.75 -8.87 58.16
CA GLY A 7 -5.80 -8.06 57.41
C GLY A 7 -5.88 -8.12 55.90
N ALA A 8 -6.09 -6.92 55.34
CA ALA A 8 -5.68 -6.45 54.03
C ALA A 8 -6.45 -6.95 52.80
N GLY A 9 -7.32 -6.06 52.32
CA GLY A 9 -7.96 -6.18 51.03
C GLY A 9 -6.99 -6.05 49.86
N LEU A 10 -7.41 -6.63 48.74
CA LEU A 10 -6.91 -6.27 47.43
C LEU A 10 -8.14 -5.85 46.63
N ALA A 11 -8.45 -4.56 46.69
CA ALA A 11 -9.35 -3.95 45.72
C ALA A 11 -8.63 -4.02 44.36
N LEU A 12 -9.01 -4.99 43.52
CA LEU A 12 -8.64 -4.97 42.12
C LEU A 12 -9.41 -3.81 41.47
N ALA A 13 -8.77 -2.65 41.44
CA ALA A 13 -9.10 -1.57 40.53
C ALA A 13 -8.81 -2.06 39.10
N LEU A 14 -9.78 -2.74 38.48
CA LEU A 14 -9.80 -2.95 37.03
C LEU A 14 -10.20 -1.61 36.40
N GLY A 15 -9.20 -0.73 36.27
CA GLY A 15 -9.30 0.48 35.49
C GLY A 15 -9.77 0.12 34.08
N THR A 16 -10.88 0.71 33.66
CA THR A 16 -11.38 0.65 32.29
C THR A 16 -10.34 1.28 31.38
N THR A 17 -9.46 0.47 30.80
CA THR A 17 -8.69 0.89 29.63
C THR A 17 -9.68 1.12 28.51
N VAL A 18 -10.04 2.38 28.30
CA VAL A 18 -10.59 2.82 27.02
C VAL A 18 -9.46 2.60 26.02
N LEU A 19 -9.40 1.40 25.43
CA LEU A 19 -8.63 1.16 24.23
C LEU A 19 -9.25 2.07 23.18
N ASN A 20 -8.70 3.29 23.04
CA ASN A 20 -8.77 4.01 21.78
C ASN A 20 -8.11 3.07 20.76
N ALA A 21 -8.92 2.21 20.14
CA ALA A 21 -8.53 1.54 18.92
C ALA A 21 -8.11 2.67 18.00
N ALA A 22 -6.80 2.75 17.72
CA ALA A 22 -6.30 3.65 16.71
C ALA A 22 -7.18 3.41 15.48
N PRO A 23 -7.72 4.47 14.83
CA PRO A 23 -8.53 4.28 13.65
C PRO A 23 -7.72 3.38 12.72
N ALA A 24 -8.27 2.20 12.40
CA ALA A 24 -7.62 1.29 11.48
C ALA A 24 -7.39 2.11 10.22
N SER A 25 -6.14 2.56 10.01
CA SER A 25 -5.80 3.37 8.87
C SER A 25 -6.19 2.52 7.67
N ALA A 26 -7.19 2.98 6.90
CA ALA A 26 -7.76 2.20 5.82
C ALA A 26 -6.60 1.67 4.98
N ALA A 27 -6.39 0.35 5.03
CA ALA A 27 -5.19 -0.25 4.45
C ALA A 27 -5.13 0.14 2.97
N THR A 28 -3.92 0.45 2.50
CA THR A 28 -3.73 0.77 1.09
C THR A 28 -3.92 -0.52 0.29
N SER A 29 -4.95 -0.55 -0.55
CA SER A 29 -5.34 -1.74 -1.32
C SER A 29 -5.40 -1.37 -2.79
N CYS A 30 -4.49 -1.93 -3.58
CA CYS A 30 -4.33 -1.59 -5.00
C CYS A 30 -4.30 -2.83 -5.89
N SER A 31 -4.94 -2.70 -7.04
CA SER A 31 -4.86 -3.63 -8.17
C SER A 31 -3.96 -3.04 -9.25
N THR A 32 -3.20 -3.91 -9.91
CA THR A 32 -2.35 -3.53 -11.04
C THR A 32 -2.67 -4.37 -12.27
N TRP A 33 -2.59 -3.75 -13.45
CA TRP A 33 -2.71 -4.45 -14.72
C TRP A 33 -1.89 -3.77 -15.81
N LEU A 34 -1.55 -4.55 -16.83
CA LEU A 34 -0.79 -4.12 -17.98
C LEU A 34 -1.73 -3.89 -19.17
N THR A 35 -1.52 -2.80 -19.89
CA THR A 35 -2.13 -2.53 -21.19
C THR A 35 -1.03 -2.40 -22.22
N LYS A 36 -1.12 -3.14 -23.32
CA LYS A 36 -0.18 -3.05 -24.45
C LYS A 36 -0.82 -2.27 -25.59
N GLN A 37 -0.09 -1.31 -26.15
CA GLN A 37 -0.44 -0.63 -27.39
C GLN A 37 0.59 -0.99 -28.46
N VAL A 38 0.14 -1.73 -29.47
CA VAL A 38 0.97 -2.12 -30.60
C VAL A 38 1.23 -0.92 -31.50
N ARG A 39 2.48 -0.72 -31.92
CA ARG A 39 2.87 0.35 -32.85
C ARG A 39 3.54 -0.22 -34.08
N THR A 40 3.12 0.25 -35.25
CA THR A 40 3.77 -0.14 -36.51
C THR A 40 5.11 0.60 -36.64
N ALA A 41 6.17 -0.13 -36.98
CA ALA A 41 7.53 0.39 -37.19
C ALA A 41 8.20 1.07 -35.99
N LEU A 42 7.65 0.92 -34.79
CA LEU A 42 8.21 1.42 -33.53
C LEU A 42 8.02 0.39 -32.42
N PRO A 43 8.82 0.41 -31.34
CA PRO A 43 8.59 -0.46 -30.20
C PRO A 43 7.19 -0.28 -29.63
N ASP A 44 6.61 -1.40 -29.19
CA ASP A 44 5.32 -1.41 -28.50
C ASP A 44 5.38 -0.54 -27.24
N LEU A 45 4.27 0.13 -26.94
CA LEU A 45 4.12 0.86 -25.69
C LEU A 45 3.41 -0.02 -24.68
N TYR A 46 3.98 -0.11 -23.49
CA TYR A 46 3.34 -0.74 -22.35
C TYR A 46 2.93 0.32 -21.35
N TYR A 47 1.68 0.21 -20.89
CA TYR A 47 1.12 1.02 -19.84
C TYR A 47 0.86 0.11 -18.64
N GLY A 48 1.40 0.47 -17.50
CA GLY A 48 0.97 -0.16 -16.27
C GLY A 48 0.00 0.76 -15.56
N ASN A 49 -1.03 0.17 -14.98
CA ASN A 49 -2.08 0.91 -14.31
C ASN A 49 -2.09 0.46 -12.86
N VAL A 50 -2.23 1.42 -11.94
CA VAL A 50 -2.52 1.15 -10.53
C VAL A 50 -3.87 1.77 -10.20
N LYS A 51 -4.78 0.96 -9.67
CA LYS A 51 -6.05 1.40 -9.10
C LYS A 51 -6.13 0.95 -7.65
N CYS A 52 -6.15 1.90 -6.75
CA CYS A 52 -6.34 1.69 -5.33
C CYS A 52 -7.80 1.95 -4.94
N SER A 53 -8.42 1.04 -4.20
CA SER A 53 -9.72 1.28 -3.57
C SER A 53 -9.62 2.32 -2.46
N SER A 54 -8.48 2.37 -1.79
CA SER A 54 -8.14 3.30 -0.71
C SER A 54 -6.63 3.49 -0.63
N ILE A 55 -6.20 4.68 -0.24
CA ILE A 55 -4.81 4.99 0.14
C ILE A 55 -4.86 5.61 1.53
N SER A 56 -4.07 5.08 2.45
CA SER A 56 -4.02 5.59 3.81
C SER A 56 -3.50 7.04 3.81
N ILE A 57 -4.01 7.89 4.70
CA ILE A 57 -3.70 9.34 4.72
C ILE A 57 -2.21 9.66 4.81
N ASN A 58 -1.42 8.80 5.46
CA ASN A 58 0.04 8.96 5.64
C ASN A 58 0.84 8.07 4.68
N THR A 59 0.26 7.67 3.55
CA THR A 59 0.89 6.77 2.59
C THR A 59 0.90 7.37 1.20
N LYS A 60 2.02 7.19 0.50
CA LYS A 60 2.15 7.35 -0.94
C LYS A 60 2.30 5.99 -1.60
N VAL A 61 1.74 5.87 -2.79
CA VAL A 61 1.84 4.69 -3.64
C VAL A 61 2.69 5.03 -4.84
N ARG A 62 3.52 4.10 -5.31
CA ARG A 62 4.28 4.22 -6.56
C ARG A 62 3.90 3.07 -7.47
N GLY A 63 3.55 3.38 -8.71
CA GLY A 63 3.40 2.39 -9.77
C GLY A 63 4.70 2.22 -10.55
N GLY A 64 4.98 1.02 -11.05
CA GLY A 64 6.13 0.74 -11.90
C GLY A 64 5.94 -0.50 -12.76
N LEU A 65 6.71 -0.60 -13.83
CA LEU A 65 6.71 -1.77 -14.72
C LEU A 65 7.88 -2.68 -14.37
N ALA A 66 7.62 -3.99 -14.38
CA ALA A 66 8.69 -4.98 -14.37
C ALA A 66 9.19 -5.13 -15.82
N ILE A 67 10.26 -4.42 -16.15
CA ILE A 67 10.84 -4.37 -17.49
C ILE A 67 12.09 -5.25 -17.51
N ASP A 68 12.17 -6.19 -18.46
CA ASP A 68 13.39 -6.96 -18.67
C ASP A 68 14.30 -6.18 -19.64
N ASN A 69 15.49 -5.78 -19.17
CA ASN A 69 16.56 -5.18 -19.99
C ASN A 69 16.25 -3.84 -20.69
N ASP A 70 15.43 -2.96 -20.11
CA ASP A 70 15.04 -1.68 -20.73
C ASP A 70 14.82 -0.57 -19.68
N LEU A 71 14.64 0.67 -20.16
CA LEU A 71 14.48 1.87 -19.33
C LEU A 71 13.01 2.19 -19.06
N ASP A 72 12.64 2.30 -17.79
CA ASP A 72 11.35 2.88 -17.39
C ASP A 72 11.42 4.40 -17.56
N CYS A 73 10.41 4.96 -18.23
CA CYS A 73 10.36 6.39 -18.52
C CYS A 73 9.49 7.19 -17.58
N TYR A 74 8.61 6.52 -16.83
CA TYR A 74 7.67 7.25 -16.00
C TYR A 74 7.24 6.41 -14.81
N THR A 75 7.93 6.62 -13.69
CA THR A 75 7.46 6.16 -12.37
C THR A 75 7.39 7.35 -11.44
N GLY A 76 6.37 7.36 -10.58
CA GLY A 76 6.14 8.46 -9.65
C GLY A 76 5.38 8.01 -8.43
N TRP A 77 5.66 8.68 -7.31
CA TRP A 77 4.83 8.57 -6.12
C TRP A 77 3.55 9.38 -6.30
N PHE A 78 2.42 8.81 -5.89
CA PHE A 78 1.11 9.42 -5.94
C PHE A 78 0.32 9.11 -4.67
N THR A 79 -0.58 10.02 -4.32
CA THR A 79 -1.49 9.89 -3.15
C THR A 79 -2.96 9.78 -3.58
N ARG A 80 -3.20 9.60 -4.89
CA ARG A 80 -4.54 9.49 -5.50
C ARG A 80 -4.91 8.03 -5.76
N THR A 81 -6.19 7.71 -5.73
CA THR A 81 -6.66 6.32 -5.89
C THR A 81 -6.43 5.71 -7.28
N ASN A 82 -6.06 6.50 -8.29
CA ASN A 82 -5.82 5.98 -9.64
C ASN A 82 -4.62 6.67 -10.28
N TYR A 83 -3.75 5.90 -10.94
CA TYR A 83 -2.61 6.41 -11.69
C TYR A 83 -2.20 5.45 -12.81
N THR A 84 -1.85 5.99 -13.97
CA THR A 84 -1.37 5.23 -15.13
C THR A 84 0.04 5.69 -15.48
N TYR A 85 0.95 4.75 -15.66
CA TYR A 85 2.34 4.97 -16.06
C TYR A 85 2.60 4.31 -17.43
N LYS A 86 3.67 4.75 -18.12
CA LYS A 86 3.99 4.31 -19.49
C LYS A 86 5.49 4.12 -19.70
N THR A 87 5.87 3.15 -20.52
CA THR A 87 7.23 3.04 -21.09
C THR A 87 7.47 4.09 -22.18
N CYS A 88 8.72 4.46 -22.49
CA CYS A 88 9.03 5.10 -23.80
C CYS A 88 9.11 4.09 -24.96
N GLY A 89 9.01 2.81 -24.66
CA GLY A 89 9.27 1.69 -25.54
C GLY A 89 10.03 0.65 -24.74
N ALA A 90 9.59 -0.61 -24.79
CA ALA A 90 10.27 -1.72 -24.16
C ALA A 90 10.13 -2.95 -25.04
N ALA A 91 11.21 -3.72 -25.19
CA ALA A 91 11.18 -4.99 -25.91
C ALA A 91 10.35 -6.03 -25.15
N ARG A 92 10.42 -6.01 -23.81
CA ARG A 92 9.70 -6.96 -22.96
C ARG A 92 9.33 -6.38 -21.60
N VAL A 93 8.06 -6.55 -21.23
CA VAL A 93 7.52 -6.17 -19.92
C VAL A 93 6.81 -7.39 -19.33
N SER A 94 7.22 -7.80 -18.14
CA SER A 94 6.71 -9.00 -17.45
C SER A 94 5.50 -8.71 -16.56
N GLY A 95 5.30 -7.45 -16.17
CA GLY A 95 4.13 -7.07 -15.39
C GLY A 95 4.10 -5.63 -14.92
N ALA A 96 3.04 -5.33 -14.16
CA ALA A 96 2.76 -4.05 -13.53
C ALA A 96 2.72 -4.26 -12.01
N TYR A 97 3.45 -3.44 -11.25
CA TYR A 97 3.50 -3.55 -9.79
C TYR A 97 3.21 -2.21 -9.11
N TYR A 98 2.99 -2.26 -7.79
CA TYR A 98 2.93 -1.08 -6.95
C TYR A 98 3.77 -1.27 -5.69
N GLN A 99 4.21 -0.15 -5.12
CA GLN A 99 4.92 -0.06 -3.86
C GLN A 99 4.25 1.00 -2.99
N THR A 100 4.35 0.85 -1.68
CA THR A 100 3.85 1.84 -0.72
C THR A 100 5.00 2.37 0.13
N ALA A 101 4.91 3.62 0.55
CA ALA A 101 5.80 4.21 1.53
C ALA A 101 5.04 5.21 2.39
N THR A 102 5.51 5.41 3.62
CA THR A 102 5.03 6.52 4.46
C THR A 102 5.35 7.86 3.79
N LEU A 103 4.45 8.84 3.93
CA LEU A 103 4.64 10.17 3.36
C LEU A 103 5.93 10.82 3.84
#